data_AF-A0A661CVK3-F1
#
_entry.id   AF-A0A661CVK3-F1
#
_cell.length_a   1.000
_cell.length_b   1.000
_cell.length_c   1.000
_cell.angle_alpha   90.00
_cell.angle_beta   90.00
_cell.angle_gamma   90.00
#
_symmetry.space_group_name_H-M   'P 1'
#
loop_
_entity.id
_entity.type
_entity.pdbx_description
1 polymer ?
#
loop_
_entity_poly.entity_id
_entity_poly.type
_entity_poly.pdbx_seq_one_letter_code
_entity_poly.pdbx_strand_id
1 'polypeptide(L)' 'MDDYEIQEIRRIRQQISSENGNNLKAVAKYYRQIEEELKNSGKYKFVEKGYNYNRRPPPQQIT' A
#
# COMPACT_ATOMS: atom_id res chain seq x y z
N MET A 1 -2.39 -16.48 -12.98
CA MET A 1 -3.20 -15.90 -11.88
C MET A 1 -2.62 -14.56 -11.46
N ASP A 2 -1.29 -14.44 -11.29
CA ASP A 2 -0.61 -13.16 -10.95
C ASP A 2 -0.94 -11.96 -11.85
N ASP A 3 -1.11 -12.17 -13.16
CA ASP A 3 -1.28 -11.03 -14.07
C ASP A 3 -2.55 -10.23 -13.78
N TYR A 4 -3.65 -10.88 -13.37
CA TYR A 4 -4.90 -10.16 -13.11
C TYR A 4 -4.79 -9.23 -11.90
N GLU A 5 -4.22 -9.73 -10.80
CA GLU A 5 -4.07 -8.94 -9.56
C GLU A 5 -3.14 -7.76 -9.77
N ILE A 6 -2.03 -7.98 -10.49
CA ILE A 6 -1.10 -6.90 -10.82
C ILE A 6 -1.74 -5.87 -11.74
N GLN A 7 -2.52 -6.29 -12.74
CA GLN A 7 -3.23 -5.35 -13.62
C GLN A 7 -4.29 -4.55 -12.85
N GLU A 8 -4.99 -5.16 -11.91
CA GLU A 8 -5.98 -4.45 -11.11
C GLU A 8 -5.34 -3.43 -10.17
N ILE A 9 -4.21 -3.77 -9.54
CA ILE A 9 -3.42 -2.82 -8.75
C ILE A 9 -2.97 -1.63 -9.62
N ARG A 10 -2.54 -1.89 -10.86
CA ARG A 10 -2.14 -0.83 -11.81
C ARG A 10 -3.32 0.05 -12.19
N ARG A 11 -4.48 -0.54 -12.47
CA ARG A 11 -5.71 0.17 -12.80
C ARG A 11 -6.13 1.10 -11.66
N ILE A 12 -6.18 0.60 -10.43
CA ILE A 12 -6.51 1.38 -9.24
C ILE A 12 -5.51 2.53 -9.05
N ARG A 13 -4.20 2.26 -9.20
CA ARG A 13 -3.17 3.31 -9.08
C ARG A 13 -3.33 4.41 -10.14
N GLN A 14 -3.63 4.04 -11.38
CA GLN A 14 -3.87 5.01 -12.45
C GLN A 14 -5.11 5.85 -12.17
N GLN A 15 -6.18 5.23 -11.68
CA GLN A 15 -7.39 5.95 -11.29
C GLN A 15 -7.11 6.97 -10.18
N ILE A 16 -6.43 6.56 -9.10
CA ILE A 16 -6.03 7.46 -8.01
C ILE A 16 -5.16 8.62 -8.52
N SER A 17 -4.22 8.34 -9.43
CA SER A 17 -3.39 9.38 -10.06
C SER A 17 -4.25 10.38 -10.82
N SER A 18 -5.18 9.91 -11.64
CA SER A 18 -6.08 10.75 -12.44
C SER A 18 -6.96 11.65 -11.56
N GLU A 19 -7.56 11.08 -10.51
CA GLU A 19 -8.41 11.81 -9.54
C GLU A 19 -7.62 12.89 -8.78
N ASN A 20 -6.31 12.71 -8.62
CA ASN A 20 -5.41 13.66 -7.97
C ASN A 20 -4.67 14.57 -8.97
N GLY A 21 -5.19 14.71 -10.20
CA GLY A 21 -4.63 15.60 -11.23
C GLY A 21 -3.25 15.18 -11.73
N ASN A 22 -2.94 13.89 -11.66
CA ASN A 22 -1.62 13.31 -11.94
C ASN A 22 -0.47 13.99 -11.18
N ASN A 23 -0.76 14.55 -10.00
CA ASN A 23 0.21 15.25 -9.17
C ASN A 23 0.71 14.34 -8.05
N LEU A 24 2.01 14.03 -8.07
CA LEU A 24 2.64 13.13 -7.08
C LEU A 24 2.47 13.61 -5.64
N LYS A 25 2.49 14.94 -5.39
CA LYS A 25 2.29 15.49 -4.04
C LYS A 25 0.85 15.29 -3.56
N ALA A 26 -0.13 15.46 -4.45
CA ALA A 26 -1.54 15.24 -4.14
C ALA A 26 -1.82 13.76 -3.87
N VAL A 27 -1.29 12.86 -4.71
CA VAL A 27 -1.37 11.41 -4.52
C VAL A 27 -0.74 10.98 -3.19
N ALA A 28 0.45 11.51 -2.85
CA ALA A 28 1.10 11.22 -1.57
C ALA A 28 0.28 11.70 -0.37
N LYS A 29 -0.39 12.87 -0.49
CA LYS A 29 -1.30 13.37 0.54
C LYS A 29 -2.51 12.44 0.70
N TYR A 30 -3.12 12.02 -0.40
CA TYR A 30 -4.24 11.08 -0.41
C TYR A 30 -3.89 9.78 0.33
N TYR A 31 -2.74 9.16 0.01
CA TYR A 31 -2.33 7.92 0.70
C TYR A 31 -2.08 8.10 2.19
N ARG A 32 -1.57 9.26 2.64
CA ARG A 32 -1.41 9.54 4.08
C ARG A 32 -2.76 9.62 4.81
N GLN A 33 -3.76 10.23 4.18
CA GLN A 33 -5.10 10.31 4.76
C GLN A 33 -5.71 8.91 4.93
N ILE A 34 -5.62 8.06 3.90
CA ILE A 34 -6.06 6.66 3.98
C ILE A 34 -5.28 5.90 5.06
N GLU A 35 -3.96 6.10 5.17
CA GLU A 35 -3.16 5.47 6.22
C GLU A 35 -3.64 5.86 7.62
N GLU A 36 -3.93 7.14 7.85
CA GLU A 36 -4.46 7.65 9.13
C GLU A 36 -5.83 7.06 9.45
N GLU A 37 -6.76 7.02 8.48
CA GLU A 37 -8.08 6.40 8.66
C GLU A 37 -7.98 4.91 9.02
N LEU A 38 -7.11 4.17 8.33
CA LEU A 38 -6.90 2.76 8.59
C LEU A 38 -6.22 2.52 9.94
N LYS A 39 -5.28 3.38 10.36
CA LYS A 39 -4.70 3.33 11.71
C LYS A 39 -5.77 3.54 12.77
N ASN A 40 -6.62 4.55 12.59
CA ASN A 40 -7.70 4.88 13.51
C ASN A 40 -8.75 3.76 13.59
N SER A 41 -8.93 2.97 12.53
CA SER A 41 -9.85 1.84 12.54
C SER A 41 -9.43 0.70 13.49
N GLY A 42 -8.16 0.63 13.89
CA GLY A 42 -7.60 -0.45 14.72
C GLY A 42 -7.58 -1.84 14.04
N LYS A 43 -8.11 -1.96 12.81
CA LYS A 43 -8.22 -3.23 12.07
C LYS A 43 -6.87 -3.73 11.55
N TYR A 44 -5.91 -2.84 11.35
CA TYR A 44 -4.64 -3.14 10.73
C TYR A 44 -3.46 -2.74 11.62
N LYS A 45 -2.44 -3.59 11.68
CA LYS A 45 -1.18 -3.29 12.36
C LYS A 45 -0.25 -2.58 11.40
N PHE A 46 -0.07 -1.29 11.58
CA PHE A 46 0.89 -0.52 10.82
C PHE A 46 2.30 -0.75 11.34
N VAL A 47 3.22 -0.90 10.40
CA VAL A 47 4.62 -1.12 10.70
C VAL A 47 5.31 0.24 10.83
N GLU A 48 5.92 0.50 11.98
CA GLU A 48 6.68 1.73 12.19
C GLU A 48 7.93 1.79 11.29
N LYS A 49 8.31 3.01 10.96
CA LYS A 49 9.41 3.32 10.03
C LYS A 49 10.75 2.85 10.63
N GLY A 50 11.09 1.62 10.30
CA GLY A 50 12.22 0.86 10.85
C GLY A 50 12.26 -0.59 10.37
N TYR A 51 11.19 -1.08 9.74
CA TYR A 51 11.25 -2.34 9.00
C TYR A 51 12.17 -2.23 7.80
N ASN A 52 13.36 -2.80 7.96
CA ASN A 52 14.24 -3.14 6.86
C ASN A 52 13.54 -4.21 5.99
N TYR A 53 12.99 -3.82 4.84
CA TYR A 53 12.48 -4.76 3.83
C TYR A 53 13.55 -5.73 3.30
N ASN A 54 14.84 -5.47 3.59
CA ASN A 54 15.94 -6.39 3.30
C ASN A 54 16.01 -7.60 4.24
N ARG A 55 15.24 -7.63 5.34
CA ARG A 55 15.04 -8.86 6.12
C ARG A 55 13.83 -9.57 5.55
N ARG A 56 14.05 -10.40 4.52
CA ARG A 56 13.06 -11.44 4.15
C ARG A 56 12.67 -12.18 5.44
N PRO A 57 11.38 -12.29 5.80
CA PRO A 57 11.00 -13.22 6.85
C PRO A 57 11.48 -14.62 6.42
N PRO A 58 12.07 -15.42 7.31
CA PRO A 58 12.47 -16.78 6.97
C PRO A 58 11.22 -17.52 6.46
N PRO A 59 11.34 -18.37 5.42
CA PRO A 59 10.21 -19.14 4.92
C PRO A 59 9.60 -19.91 6.10
N GLN A 60 8.30 -19.71 6.31
CA GLN A 60 7.56 -20.43 7.34
C GLN A 60 7.62 -21.92 6.96
N GLN A 61 8.32 -22.71 7.77
CA GLN A 61 8.34 -24.15 7.63
C GLN A 61 6.94 -24.66 8.01
N ILE A 62 6.18 -25.09 7.01
CA ILE A 62 4.95 -25.85 7.21
C ILE A 62 5.40 -27.24 7.67
N THR A 63 5.33 -27.49 8.98
CA THR A 63 5.41 -28.83 9.58
C THR A 63 4.10 -29.58 9.37
#